data_AF-A0A9E5G3I7-F1
#
_entry.id   AF-A0A9E5G3I7-F1
#
_cell.length_a   1.000
_cell.length_b   1.000
_cell.length_c   1.000
_cell.angle_alpha   90.00
_cell.angle_beta   90.00
_cell.angle_gamma   90.00
#
_symmetry.space_group_name_H-M   'P 1'
#
loop_
_entity.id
_entity.type
_entity.pdbx_description
1 polymer ?
#
loop_
_entity_poly.entity_id
_entity_poly.type
_entity_poly.pdbx_seq_one_letter_code
_entity_poly.pdbx_strand_id
1 'polypeptide(L)'
;MCKTLKTLPFVLVLSACLITSAAAKEEVITINDLVNDTLGYNGQTVTVEGEAIGEALERGEYSWVNISDGTNAIGIWMTKADEDTIKYYGDFKNLGDTVKVTGVFSRDCSEHGGDVDIHCSSLTIVKSGHSVISAVSQKKLIVAAVLAFFAALLAFFYRRESKKRKSSD
;
A
#
# COMPACT_ATOMS: atom_id res chain seq x y z
N MET A 1 -7.02 27.61 61.65
CA MET A 1 -6.69 28.12 60.30
C MET A 1 -5.35 27.60 59.74
N CYS A 2 -4.69 26.58 60.32
CA CYS A 2 -3.35 26.12 59.91
C CYS A 2 -3.34 24.80 59.11
N LYS A 3 -4.50 24.13 58.93
CA LYS A 3 -4.59 22.83 58.23
C LYS A 3 -4.76 22.97 56.72
N THR A 4 -5.42 24.02 56.25
CA THR A 4 -5.65 24.31 54.82
C THR A 4 -4.40 24.78 54.08
N LEU A 5 -3.41 25.36 54.77
CA LEU A 5 -2.16 25.83 54.16
C LEU A 5 -1.17 24.68 53.88
N LYS A 6 -1.25 23.57 54.63
CA LYS A 6 -0.38 22.38 54.45
C LYS A 6 -0.85 21.43 53.35
N THR A 7 -2.14 21.41 53.03
CA THR A 7 -2.70 20.59 51.95
C THR A 7 -2.56 21.26 50.58
N LEU A 8 -2.33 22.57 50.54
CA LEU A 8 -2.20 23.35 49.32
C LEU A 8 -1.05 22.90 48.38
N PRO A 9 0.19 22.64 48.85
CA PRO A 9 1.24 22.13 47.97
C PRO A 9 0.94 20.70 47.47
N PHE A 10 0.27 19.88 48.27
CA PHE A 10 -0.09 18.52 47.89
C PHE A 10 -1.16 18.48 46.80
N VAL A 11 -2.18 19.35 46.89
CA VAL A 11 -3.20 19.51 45.86
C VAL A 11 -2.62 20.11 44.57
N LEU A 12 -1.66 21.04 44.69
CA LEU A 12 -0.99 21.64 43.52
C LEU A 12 -0.12 20.63 42.76
N VAL A 13 0.60 19.75 43.48
CA VAL A 13 1.37 18.65 42.88
C VAL A 13 0.46 17.60 42.25
N LEU A 14 -0.66 17.25 42.89
CA LEU A 14 -1.62 16.28 42.35
C LEU A 14 -2.34 16.84 41.10
N SER A 15 -2.63 18.14 41.07
CA SER A 15 -3.20 18.82 39.91
C SER A 15 -2.19 19.01 38.78
N ALA A 16 -0.89 19.13 39.06
CA ALA A 16 0.16 19.20 38.05
C ALA A 16 0.38 17.84 37.35
N CYS A 17 0.18 16.72 38.06
CA CYS A 17 0.23 15.37 37.46
C CYS A 17 -0.96 15.04 36.54
N LEU A 18 -2.06 15.80 36.59
CA LEU A 18 -3.22 15.60 35.70
C LEU A 18 -3.11 16.34 34.37
N ILE A 19 -2.10 17.21 34.20
CA ILE A 19 -1.93 18.04 32.99
C ILE A 19 -0.87 17.44 32.05
N THR A 20 -0.14 16.39 32.47
CA THR A 20 0.74 15.66 31.56
C THR A 20 -0.11 14.84 30.59
N SER A 21 -0.45 15.44 29.47
CA SER A 21 -0.99 14.76 28.31
C SER A 21 0.09 13.77 27.85
N ALA A 22 -0.09 12.50 28.19
CA ALA A 22 0.72 11.45 27.61
C ALA A 22 0.41 11.44 26.11
N ALA A 23 1.33 11.99 25.31
CA ALA A 23 1.32 11.78 23.88
C ALA A 23 1.57 10.29 23.66
N ALA A 24 0.49 9.49 23.64
CA ALA A 24 0.56 8.10 23.28
C ALA A 24 1.07 8.04 21.84
N LYS A 25 2.25 7.45 21.66
CA LYS A 25 2.77 7.16 20.33
C LYS A 25 1.83 6.14 19.72
N GLU A 26 1.14 6.52 18.67
CA GLU A 26 0.24 5.63 17.93
C GLU A 26 1.06 4.42 17.44
N GLU A 27 0.68 3.23 17.89
CA GLU A 27 1.36 1.99 17.56
C GLU A 27 0.94 1.56 16.15
N VAL A 28 1.93 1.34 15.28
CA VAL A 28 1.70 0.85 13.92
C VAL A 28 1.59 -0.67 13.98
N ILE A 29 0.43 -1.19 13.59
CA ILE A 29 0.11 -2.61 13.52
C ILE A 29 0.46 -3.11 12.11
N THR A 30 0.99 -4.34 12.00
CA THR A 30 1.23 -4.94 10.69
C THR A 30 -0.08 -5.40 10.07
N ILE A 31 -0.21 -5.31 8.75
CA ILE A 31 -1.41 -5.73 8.04
C ILE A 31 -1.62 -7.24 8.22
N ASN A 32 -0.53 -8.02 8.27
CA ASN A 32 -0.60 -9.44 8.54
C ASN A 32 -1.18 -9.76 9.94
N ASP A 33 -0.93 -8.95 10.97
CA ASP A 33 -1.55 -9.15 12.28
C ASP A 33 -3.07 -8.92 12.24
N LEU A 34 -3.53 -7.90 11.49
CA LEU A 34 -4.96 -7.65 11.27
C LEU A 34 -5.63 -8.83 10.56
N VAL A 35 -4.99 -9.37 9.52
CA VAL A 35 -5.51 -10.50 8.75
C VAL A 35 -5.50 -11.81 9.54
N ASN A 36 -4.55 -11.98 10.48
CA ASN A 36 -4.48 -13.19 11.31
C ASN A 36 -5.43 -13.16 12.52
N ASP A 37 -5.74 -11.98 13.07
CA ASP A 37 -6.71 -11.81 14.15
C ASP A 37 -7.85 -10.86 13.77
N THR A 38 -8.50 -11.16 12.65
CA THR A 38 -9.61 -10.34 12.14
C THR A 38 -10.76 -10.16 13.14
N LEU A 39 -11.00 -11.13 14.02
CA LEU A 39 -12.05 -11.02 15.05
C LEU A 39 -11.61 -10.12 16.20
N GLY A 40 -10.36 -10.23 16.65
CA GLY A 40 -9.81 -9.39 17.71
C GLY A 40 -9.82 -7.92 17.32
N TYR A 41 -9.45 -7.59 16.08
CA TYR A 41 -9.36 -6.21 15.61
C TYR A 41 -10.67 -5.63 15.03
N ASN A 42 -11.72 -6.44 14.83
CA ASN A 42 -12.95 -5.96 14.17
C ASN A 42 -13.56 -4.75 14.91
N GLY A 43 -13.79 -3.66 14.19
CA GLY A 43 -14.34 -2.42 14.72
C GLY A 43 -13.37 -1.58 15.55
N GLN A 44 -12.10 -1.99 15.69
CA GLN A 44 -11.10 -1.20 16.39
C GLN A 44 -10.49 -0.12 15.48
N THR A 45 -10.12 1.01 16.09
CA THR A 45 -9.26 1.98 15.43
C THR A 45 -7.84 1.44 15.40
N VAL A 46 -7.30 1.26 14.21
CA VAL A 46 -5.97 0.74 13.95
C VAL A 46 -5.15 1.76 13.17
N THR A 47 -3.83 1.67 13.30
CA THR A 47 -2.90 2.43 12.46
C THR A 47 -1.99 1.46 11.72
N VAL A 48 -1.91 1.61 10.41
CA VAL A 48 -1.09 0.78 9.53
C VAL A 48 -0.21 1.69 8.67
N GLU A 49 0.94 1.18 8.25
CA GLU A 49 1.85 1.87 7.34
C GLU A 49 2.24 0.95 6.19
N GLY A 50 2.13 1.43 4.96
CA GLY A 50 2.41 0.63 3.77
C GLY A 50 2.52 1.46 2.50
N GLU A 51 3.05 0.85 1.44
CA GLU A 51 3.08 1.42 0.10
C GLU A 51 1.68 1.38 -0.52
N ALA A 52 1.18 2.50 -1.04
CA ALA A 52 0.00 2.52 -1.89
C ALA A 52 0.32 1.80 -3.21
N ILE A 53 -0.46 0.77 -3.58
CA ILE A 53 -0.19 -0.11 -4.72
C ILE A 53 -1.37 -0.20 -5.69
N GLY A 54 -1.07 -0.44 -6.96
CA GLY A 54 -2.07 -0.57 -8.02
C GLY A 54 -2.59 0.78 -8.49
N GLU A 55 -3.86 1.06 -8.23
CA GLU A 55 -4.56 2.29 -8.59
C GLU A 55 -5.69 2.58 -7.59
N ALA A 56 -6.14 3.83 -7.51
CA ALA A 56 -7.35 4.17 -6.78
C ALA A 56 -8.59 3.70 -7.55
N LEU A 57 -9.51 3.02 -6.87
CA LEU A 57 -10.82 2.69 -7.42
C LEU A 57 -11.83 3.73 -6.94
N GLU A 58 -11.99 4.78 -7.75
CA GLU A 58 -12.88 5.91 -7.43
C GLU A 58 -14.36 5.51 -7.41
N ARG A 59 -15.10 6.06 -6.43
CA ARG A 59 -16.54 5.87 -6.22
C ARG A 59 -17.18 7.15 -5.70
N GLY A 60 -17.27 8.16 -6.57
CA GLY A 60 -17.82 9.47 -6.21
C GLY A 60 -16.85 10.23 -5.31
N GLU A 61 -17.29 10.58 -4.10
CA GLU A 61 -16.49 11.35 -3.13
C GLU A 61 -15.52 10.48 -2.30
N TYR A 62 -15.47 9.18 -2.59
CA TYR A 62 -14.61 8.20 -1.92
C TYR A 62 -13.84 7.38 -2.94
N SER A 63 -12.74 6.80 -2.50
CA SER A 63 -11.87 5.95 -3.30
C SER A 63 -11.44 4.74 -2.46
N TRP A 64 -11.33 3.60 -3.12
CA TRP A 64 -10.70 2.42 -2.53
C TRP A 64 -9.24 2.37 -2.96
N VAL A 65 -8.32 2.36 -2.01
CA VAL A 65 -6.87 2.30 -2.26
C VAL A 65 -6.29 1.10 -1.53
N ASN A 66 -5.56 0.24 -2.21
CA ASN A 66 -4.84 -0.85 -1.56
C ASN A 66 -3.48 -0.39 -1.10
N ILE A 67 -3.11 -0.74 0.13
CA ILE A 67 -1.76 -0.53 0.65
C ILE A 67 -1.11 -1.87 1.00
N SER A 68 0.21 -1.96 0.90
CA SER A 68 1.00 -3.14 1.27
C SER A 68 2.14 -2.75 2.20
N ASP A 69 2.25 -3.43 3.34
CA ASP A 69 3.37 -3.27 4.28
C ASP A 69 4.54 -4.24 3.97
N GLY A 70 4.43 -4.97 2.86
CA GLY A 70 5.37 -6.02 2.44
C GLY A 70 5.08 -7.39 3.05
N THR A 71 4.24 -7.47 4.09
CA THR A 71 3.78 -8.74 4.68
C THR A 71 2.43 -9.16 4.11
N ASN A 72 1.53 -8.21 3.91
CA ASN A 72 0.22 -8.41 3.30
C ASN A 72 -0.28 -7.09 2.69
N ALA A 73 -1.42 -7.14 2.01
CA ALA A 73 -2.10 -5.97 1.48
C ALA A 73 -3.54 -5.89 1.97
N ILE A 74 -4.03 -4.66 2.17
CA ILE A 74 -5.41 -4.42 2.60
C ILE A 74 -6.00 -3.21 1.87
N GLY A 75 -7.31 -3.27 1.67
CA GLY A 75 -8.09 -2.17 1.12
C GLY A 75 -8.34 -1.09 2.16
N ILE A 76 -8.11 0.15 1.75
CA ILE A 76 -8.41 1.35 2.53
C ILE A 76 -9.53 2.09 1.82
N TRP A 77 -10.67 2.23 2.50
CA TRP A 77 -11.74 3.09 2.04
C TRP A 77 -11.52 4.50 2.57
N MET A 78 -11.26 5.46 1.68
CA MET A 78 -10.89 6.83 2.04
C MET A 78 -11.65 7.86 1.22
N THR A 79 -11.61 9.11 1.67
CA THR A 79 -12.18 10.22 0.90
C THR A 79 -11.35 10.48 -0.35
N LYS A 80 -11.98 11.03 -1.40
CA LYS A 80 -11.24 11.48 -2.59
C LYS A 80 -10.17 12.53 -2.25
N ALA A 81 -10.44 13.39 -1.26
CA ALA A 81 -9.47 14.39 -0.81
C ALA A 81 -8.21 13.78 -0.19
N ASP A 82 -8.32 12.67 0.56
CA ASP A 82 -7.15 11.94 1.08
C ASP A 82 -6.42 11.21 -0.04
N GLU A 83 -7.18 10.58 -0.96
CA GLU A 83 -6.63 9.90 -2.13
C GLU A 83 -5.84 10.84 -3.04
N ASP A 84 -6.34 12.04 -3.30
CA ASP A 84 -5.68 13.08 -4.11
C ASP A 84 -4.30 13.50 -3.54
N THR A 85 -3.99 13.18 -2.28
CA THR A 85 -2.66 13.42 -1.69
C THR A 85 -1.63 12.36 -2.10
N ILE A 86 -2.08 11.19 -2.52
CA ILE A 86 -1.26 10.08 -3.02
C ILE A 86 -0.92 10.37 -4.49
N LYS A 87 0.37 10.48 -4.78
CA LYS A 87 0.88 10.84 -6.12
C LYS A 87 1.38 9.64 -6.89
N TYR A 88 1.94 8.65 -6.19
CA TYR A 88 2.51 7.47 -6.81
C TYR A 88 1.86 6.21 -6.23
N TYR A 89 1.42 5.35 -7.13
CA TYR A 89 1.01 3.99 -6.80
C TYR A 89 2.08 3.01 -7.28
N GLY A 90 2.39 2.04 -6.43
CA GLY A 90 3.31 0.97 -6.72
C GLY A 90 2.80 0.10 -7.86
N ASP A 91 3.60 -0.01 -8.91
CA ASP A 91 3.34 -0.86 -10.07
C ASP A 91 4.68 -1.35 -10.67
N PHE A 92 4.66 -1.87 -11.89
CA PHE A 92 5.90 -2.34 -12.53
C PHE A 92 6.91 -1.21 -12.84
N LYS A 93 6.46 0.03 -12.96
CA LYS A 93 7.24 1.20 -13.40
C LYS A 93 7.46 2.22 -12.28
N ASN A 94 6.81 2.06 -11.13
CA ASN A 94 6.81 3.03 -10.05
C ASN A 94 6.91 2.33 -8.71
N LEU A 95 7.66 2.94 -7.80
CA LEU A 95 7.52 2.71 -6.38
C LEU A 95 6.45 3.68 -5.87
N GLY A 96 5.45 3.17 -5.15
CA GLY A 96 4.35 3.95 -4.60
C GLY A 96 4.76 4.84 -3.42
N ASP A 97 3.89 5.78 -3.07
CA ASP A 97 4.02 6.53 -1.82
C ASP A 97 3.80 5.58 -0.64
N THR A 98 4.65 5.68 0.38
CA THR A 98 4.42 5.03 1.67
C THR A 98 3.50 5.93 2.49
N VAL A 99 2.34 5.40 2.85
CA VAL A 99 1.30 6.10 3.59
C VAL A 99 1.13 5.46 4.96
N LYS A 100 0.87 6.30 5.96
CA LYS A 100 0.40 5.87 7.28
C LYS A 100 -1.08 6.23 7.39
N VAL A 101 -1.90 5.23 7.66
CA VAL A 101 -3.35 5.31 7.69
C VAL A 101 -3.83 4.93 9.08
N THR A 102 -4.62 5.81 9.68
CA THR A 102 -5.43 5.49 10.86
C THR A 102 -6.88 5.37 10.42
N GLY A 103 -7.58 4.36 10.91
CA GLY A 103 -8.97 4.12 10.54
C GLY A 103 -9.60 2.98 11.33
N VAL A 104 -10.87 2.71 11.06
CA VAL A 104 -11.60 1.60 11.70
C VAL A 104 -11.45 0.36 10.83
N PHE A 105 -10.87 -0.71 11.37
CA PHE A 105 -10.76 -1.99 10.68
C PHE A 105 -12.11 -2.72 10.67
N SER A 106 -12.54 -3.19 9.50
CA SER A 106 -13.71 -4.04 9.34
C SER A 106 -13.31 -5.39 8.77
N ARG A 107 -13.69 -6.45 9.46
CA ARG A 107 -13.55 -7.83 8.96
C ARG A 107 -14.59 -8.17 7.89
N ASP A 108 -15.77 -7.59 8.04
CA ASP A 108 -16.97 -7.89 7.26
C ASP A 108 -17.77 -6.61 7.03
N CYS A 109 -17.24 -5.73 6.18
CA CYS A 109 -17.81 -4.40 5.99
C CYS A 109 -19.20 -4.46 5.35
N SER A 110 -20.22 -4.06 6.10
CA SER A 110 -21.61 -4.06 5.63
C SER A 110 -21.87 -3.08 4.49
N GLU A 111 -21.04 -2.05 4.33
CA GLU A 111 -21.16 -1.05 3.27
C GLU A 111 -20.54 -1.54 1.94
N HIS A 112 -19.59 -2.48 2.01
CA HIS A 112 -18.79 -2.93 0.86
C HIS A 112 -18.92 -4.43 0.59
N GLY A 113 -20.11 -4.99 0.83
CA GLY A 113 -20.40 -6.37 0.44
C GLY A 113 -19.73 -7.45 1.30
N GLY A 114 -19.25 -7.08 2.48
CA GLY A 114 -18.60 -7.98 3.44
C GLY A 114 -17.08 -8.11 3.24
N ASP A 115 -16.47 -7.24 2.44
CA ASP A 115 -15.02 -7.21 2.26
C ASP A 115 -14.28 -6.79 3.55
N VAL A 116 -13.02 -7.22 3.67
CA VAL A 116 -12.11 -6.77 4.72
C VAL A 116 -11.50 -5.44 4.30
N ASP A 117 -11.65 -4.41 5.11
CA ASP A 117 -11.15 -3.07 4.82
C ASP A 117 -10.78 -2.26 6.08
N ILE A 118 -10.24 -1.07 5.84
CA ILE A 118 -10.09 -0.03 6.85
C ILE A 118 -10.81 1.22 6.34
N HIS A 119 -11.78 1.71 7.10
CA HIS A 119 -12.39 3.01 6.88
C HIS A 119 -11.46 4.09 7.41
N CYS A 120 -10.75 4.77 6.50
CA CYS A 120 -9.76 5.78 6.81
C CYS A 120 -10.38 6.98 7.53
N SER A 121 -9.78 7.35 8.66
CA SER A 121 -10.08 8.59 9.39
C SER A 121 -8.98 9.64 9.23
N SER A 122 -7.74 9.22 9.01
CA SER A 122 -6.65 10.12 8.65
C SER A 122 -5.55 9.41 7.87
N LEU A 123 -4.96 10.13 6.92
CA LEU A 123 -3.85 9.67 6.10
C LEU A 123 -2.67 10.65 6.19
N THR A 124 -1.44 10.11 6.19
CA THR A 124 -0.22 10.91 6.09
C THR A 124 0.77 10.24 5.16
N ILE A 125 1.34 10.99 4.22
CA ILE A 125 2.45 10.52 3.39
C ILE A 125 3.73 10.48 4.24
N VAL A 126 4.23 9.28 4.51
CA VAL A 126 5.47 9.05 5.28
C VAL A 126 6.69 9.19 4.38
N LYS A 127 6.58 8.68 3.15
CA LYS A 127 7.65 8.72 2.16
C LYS A 127 7.06 8.81 0.77
N SER A 128 7.59 9.71 -0.06
CA SER A 128 7.13 9.79 -1.45
C SER A 128 7.77 8.70 -2.33
N GLY A 129 6.93 8.14 -3.21
CA GLY A 129 7.27 7.25 -4.29
C GLY A 129 7.92 7.98 -5.48
N HIS A 130 8.25 7.21 -6.51
CA HIS A 130 8.90 7.71 -7.72
C HIS A 130 8.90 6.66 -8.83
N SER A 131 9.10 7.10 -10.07
CA SER A 131 9.25 6.19 -11.21
C SER A 131 10.58 5.43 -11.16
N VAL A 132 10.50 4.12 -11.34
CA VAL A 132 11.61 3.18 -11.42
C VAL A 132 11.81 2.80 -12.89
N ILE A 133 12.82 3.40 -13.53
CA ILE A 133 13.20 3.01 -14.89
C ILE A 133 13.98 1.71 -14.84
N SER A 134 13.30 0.59 -15.12
CA SER A 134 13.95 -0.70 -15.28
C SER A 134 14.71 -0.76 -16.60
N ALA A 135 16.04 -0.63 -16.57
CA ALA A 135 16.87 -0.89 -17.75
C ALA A 135 16.72 -2.35 -18.20
N VAL A 136 16.51 -2.59 -19.50
CA VAL A 136 16.50 -3.95 -20.05
C VAL A 136 17.87 -4.58 -19.81
N SER A 137 17.90 -5.72 -19.10
CA SER A 137 19.18 -6.36 -18.78
C SER A 137 19.90 -6.81 -20.05
N GLN A 138 21.22 -6.62 -20.09
CA GLN A 138 22.04 -7.04 -21.24
C GLN A 138 21.87 -8.53 -21.56
N LYS A 139 21.69 -9.38 -20.54
CA LYS A 139 21.41 -10.81 -20.71
C LYS A 139 20.13 -11.05 -21.51
N LYS A 140 19.04 -10.32 -21.22
CA LYS A 140 17.78 -10.43 -21.96
C LYS A 140 17.96 -10.01 -23.42
N LEU A 141 18.74 -8.96 -23.68
CA LEU A 141 19.06 -8.52 -25.05
C LEU A 141 19.87 -9.57 -25.83
N ILE A 142 20.89 -10.17 -25.20
CA ILE A 142 21.70 -11.23 -25.84
C ILE A 142 20.83 -12.43 -26.19
N VAL A 143 20.00 -12.91 -25.25
CA VAL A 143 19.10 -14.04 -25.49
C VAL A 143 18.11 -13.71 -26.62
N ALA A 144 17.52 -12.52 -26.61
CA ALA A 144 16.61 -12.09 -27.68
C ALA A 144 17.31 -12.05 -29.06
N ALA A 145 18.54 -11.55 -29.13
CA ALA A 145 19.32 -11.50 -30.37
C ALA A 145 19.65 -12.91 -30.90
N VAL A 146 20.04 -13.84 -30.01
CA VAL A 146 20.31 -15.24 -30.37
C VAL A 146 19.05 -15.92 -30.90
N LEU A 147 17.92 -15.78 -30.21
CA LEU A 147 16.64 -16.35 -30.64
C LEU A 147 16.17 -15.76 -31.99
N ALA A 148 16.31 -14.45 -32.18
CA ALA A 148 15.98 -13.78 -33.44
C ALA A 148 16.85 -14.28 -34.60
N PHE A 149 18.14 -14.51 -34.36
CA PHE A 149 19.05 -15.09 -35.36
C PHE A 149 18.62 -16.50 -35.78
N PHE A 150 18.34 -17.40 -34.83
CA PHE A 150 17.87 -18.75 -35.15
C PHE A 150 16.51 -18.76 -35.85
N ALA A 151 15.58 -17.90 -35.44
CA ALA A 151 14.29 -17.75 -36.11
C ALA A 151 14.47 -17.28 -37.57
N ALA A 152 15.37 -16.32 -37.82
CA ALA A 152 15.69 -15.86 -39.16
C ALA A 152 16.34 -16.96 -40.02
N LEU A 153 17.25 -17.75 -39.45
CA LEU A 153 17.84 -18.90 -40.14
C LEU A 153 16.78 -19.94 -40.51
N LEU A 154 15.92 -20.33 -39.57
CA LEU A 154 14.84 -21.29 -39.81
C LEU A 154 13.88 -20.77 -40.88
N ALA A 155 13.48 -19.50 -40.80
CA ALA A 155 12.62 -18.86 -41.80
C ALA A 155 13.27 -18.81 -43.18
N PHE A 156 14.58 -18.57 -43.25
CA PHE A 156 15.35 -18.59 -44.49
C PHE A 156 15.38 -19.99 -45.12
N PHE A 157 15.71 -21.02 -44.35
CA PHE A 157 15.72 -22.41 -44.83
C PHE A 157 14.32 -22.88 -45.25
N TYR A 158 13.29 -22.59 -44.46
CA TYR A 158 11.91 -22.90 -44.78
C TYR A 158 11.46 -22.25 -46.10
N ARG A 159 11.77 -20.95 -46.29
CA ARG A 159 11.45 -20.23 -47.53
C ARG A 159 12.20 -20.79 -48.74
N ARG A 160 13.46 -21.20 -48.56
CA ARG A 160 14.25 -21.81 -49.63
C ARG A 160 13.65 -23.15 -50.08
N GLU A 161 13.30 -24.01 -49.13
CA GLU A 161 12.69 -25.32 -49.43
C GLU A 161 11.28 -25.17 -50.03
N SER A 162 10.46 -24.24 -49.52
CA SER A 162 9.14 -23.94 -50.09
C SER A 162 9.22 -23.44 -51.54
N LYS A 163 10.20 -22.58 -51.87
CA LYS A 163 10.43 -22.14 -53.26
C LYS A 163 10.85 -23.27 -54.17
N LYS A 164 11.76 -24.16 -53.74
CA LYS A 164 12.18 -25.32 -54.52
C LYS A 164 11.01 -26.25 -54.86
N ARG A 165 10.12 -26.52 -53.89
CA ARG A 165 8.92 -27.34 -54.12
C ARG A 165 8.02 -26.75 -55.22
N LYS A 166 7.76 -25.44 -55.17
CA LYS A 166 6.93 -24.74 -56.18
C LYS A 166 7.55 -24.66 -57.59
N SER A 167 8.85 -24.85 -57.74
CA SER A 167 9.53 -24.87 -59.06
C SER A 167 9.68 -26.27 -59.66
N SER A 168 9.33 -27.32 -58.90
CA SER A 168 9.38 -28.71 -59.33
C SER A 168 8.01 -29.29 -59.72
N ASP A 169 6.93 -28.52 -59.51
CA ASP A 169 5.58 -28.77 -60.03
C ASP A 169 5.36 -27.93 -61.31
#